data_AF-A0A4E0PYQ2-F1
#
_entry.id   AF-A0A4E0PYQ2-F1
#
_cell.length_a   1.000
_cell.length_b   1.000
_cell.length_c   1.000
_cell.angle_alpha   90.00
_cell.angle_beta   90.00
_cell.angle_gamma   90.00
#
_symmetry.space_group_name_H-M   'P 1'
#
loop_
_entity.id
_entity.type
_entity.pdbx_description
1 polymer ?
#
loop_
_entity_poly.entity_id
_entity_poly.type
_entity_poly.pdbx_seq_one_letter_code
_entity_poly.pdbx_strand_id
1 'polypeptide(L)'
;MSSLTWSKNAKQVNKGRQDFTPNIYRKPVKNDDEDKEQHMVPSSGGQGKTDPQGQDPKVKELEDGLEDIREKYEAEIREYRERETVLAEVKSRYESEMGEYRQKQEHLKQEMEELSRQEKDLNRKCALLISATSKVENLIPEIEINDLEEKRSAFEKQKADFEKQVAELESSKLEYEEQFSILENNRTELYNQNSSYEENLQSYMEKKDELEEKVRSLEEQMSSGSNLTADLADFNYAGAVEVVRFRYFSELKELNRKHADLRTLREELESEEALLMAKSSGVEEIKAQIEKEFSKLKPRASELENATWEYEEKAKKHSENERMLSDIISRYNVEYALFKQRQSELKELKSVQEKQEYDLVRRKLAAFESGKLLKSEVCRINSLSEELAEKVRGFEENIVNYETDRLSYEEKLRVHTENEEKLCEDISKYESELKVHEEKRLELEKLRSSLSGSEDALREKQSEIDRHKKELEIENESLLAHQKEVDVQRTELESELESIKSKLEDNKRLEKELETTSNELVSRRRELEGLVETTHKDIGTQVTIHRQHLDIKKMSTKLEQQSVYIQSLKKSLEELQGSLEDSRKNEVFSEIVQMNIGILK
;
A
#
# COMPACT_ATOMS: atom_id res chain seq x y z
N MET A 1 -15.15 23.34 17.08
CA MET A 1 -16.06 24.49 17.23
C MET A 1 -16.23 24.78 18.72
N SER A 2 -15.58 25.82 19.23
CA SER A 2 -15.73 26.25 20.62
C SER A 2 -16.40 27.63 20.59
N SER A 3 -17.70 27.64 20.91
CA SER A 3 -18.54 28.83 20.96
C SER A 3 -18.18 29.71 22.15
N LEU A 4 -17.55 30.86 21.90
CA LEU A 4 -17.50 31.94 22.87
C LEU A 4 -18.85 32.66 22.88
N THR A 5 -19.71 32.29 23.83
CA THR A 5 -20.93 33.04 24.14
C THR A 5 -20.58 34.24 25.02
N TRP A 6 -20.55 35.45 24.45
CA TRP A 6 -20.60 36.68 25.22
C TRP A 6 -22.05 37.01 25.59
N SER A 7 -22.33 36.85 26.87
CA SER A 7 -23.61 37.08 27.51
C SER A 7 -23.98 38.57 27.53
N LYS A 8 -25.15 38.87 26.99
CA LYS A 8 -25.90 40.11 27.19
C LYS A 8 -26.32 40.23 28.65
N ASN A 9 -25.92 41.31 29.31
CA ASN A 9 -26.61 41.78 30.52
C ASN A 9 -26.76 43.30 30.46
N ALA A 10 -27.86 43.76 29.84
CA ALA A 10 -28.36 45.10 30.00
C ALA A 10 -29.36 45.10 31.17
N LYS A 11 -28.90 45.49 32.36
CA LYS A 11 -29.79 45.88 33.46
C LYS A 11 -29.70 47.39 33.65
N GLN A 12 -30.85 48.02 33.48
CA GLN A 12 -31.18 49.39 33.80
C GLN A 12 -30.62 49.81 35.16
N VAL A 13 -29.87 50.90 35.20
CA VAL A 13 -29.76 51.74 36.40
C VAL A 13 -29.88 53.19 36.00
N ASN A 14 -31.10 53.67 36.10
CA ASN A 14 -31.49 55.05 36.23
C ASN A 14 -30.96 55.57 37.58
N LYS A 15 -30.12 56.61 37.61
CA LYS A 15 -29.91 57.44 38.83
C LYS A 15 -29.26 58.78 38.49
N GLY A 16 -29.89 59.82 38.99
CA GLY A 16 -29.74 61.22 38.61
C GLY A 16 -28.36 61.82 38.81
N ARG A 17 -28.09 62.85 38.00
CA ARG A 17 -27.17 63.92 38.37
C ARG A 17 -28.00 65.16 38.66
N GLN A 18 -27.87 65.62 39.89
CA GLN A 18 -28.38 66.89 40.39
C GLN A 18 -27.66 68.03 39.70
N ASP A 19 -28.44 69.04 39.31
CA ASP A 19 -28.00 70.38 38.98
C ASP A 19 -27.25 70.98 40.17
N PHE A 20 -26.05 71.50 39.90
CA PHE A 20 -25.34 72.36 40.83
C PHE A 20 -24.96 73.65 40.09
N THR A 21 -25.83 74.65 40.18
CA THR A 21 -25.49 76.06 39.93
C THR A 21 -24.90 76.67 41.20
N PRO A 22 -23.81 77.44 41.10
CA PRO A 22 -23.58 78.55 42.00
C PRO A 22 -23.70 79.87 41.23
N ASN A 23 -24.81 80.55 41.48
CA ASN A 23 -25.07 81.94 41.17
C ASN A 23 -24.50 82.80 42.30
N ILE A 24 -23.35 83.48 42.13
CA ILE A 24 -23.05 84.63 42.99
C ILE A 24 -22.27 85.73 42.24
N TYR A 25 -22.82 86.95 42.32
CA TYR A 25 -22.28 88.28 42.01
C TYR A 25 -22.37 88.80 40.55
N ARG A 26 -23.57 89.30 40.22
CA ARG A 26 -23.73 90.55 39.47
C ARG A 26 -23.51 91.75 40.41
N LYS A 27 -22.64 92.70 40.04
CA LYS A 27 -22.81 94.14 40.29
C LYS A 27 -22.15 94.94 39.14
N PRO A 28 -22.61 96.19 38.90
CA PRO A 28 -22.81 96.72 37.56
C PRO A 28 -21.64 97.53 37.01
N VAL A 29 -21.52 97.47 35.69
CA VAL A 29 -20.79 98.40 34.83
C VAL A 29 -21.43 99.79 34.95
N LYS A 30 -20.63 100.79 35.31
CA LYS A 30 -20.79 102.17 34.86
C LYS A 30 -19.52 102.54 34.11
N ASN A 31 -19.68 102.79 32.82
CA ASN A 31 -18.69 103.42 31.96
C ASN A 31 -18.87 104.94 32.11
N ASP A 32 -17.78 105.62 32.40
CA ASP A 32 -17.43 107.04 32.18
C ASP A 32 -15.88 106.95 32.30
N ASP A 33 -15.00 107.28 31.35
CA ASP A 33 -14.88 108.37 30.38
C ASP A 33 -13.92 107.89 29.27
N GLU A 34 -14.22 108.10 27.98
CA GLU A 34 -13.71 109.20 27.16
C GLU A 34 -12.18 109.42 27.23
N ASP A 35 -11.45 108.76 26.32
CA ASP A 35 -10.20 109.30 25.79
C ASP A 35 -10.51 110.39 24.76
N LYS A 36 -10.12 111.63 25.07
CA LYS A 36 -9.76 112.63 24.06
C LYS A 36 -8.38 113.19 24.39
N GLU A 37 -7.45 112.85 23.51
CA GLU A 37 -6.21 113.56 23.26
C GLU A 37 -6.45 115.08 23.10
N GLN A 38 -5.52 115.91 23.59
CA GLN A 38 -4.62 116.72 22.74
C GLN A 38 -3.96 117.89 23.52
N HIS A 39 -2.63 117.98 23.35
CA HIS A 39 -1.84 119.20 23.14
C HIS A 39 -1.87 120.39 24.14
N MET A 40 -0.73 120.68 24.79
CA MET A 40 0.24 121.72 24.36
C MET A 40 1.25 122.09 25.47
N VAL A 41 2.49 122.27 25.00
CA VAL A 41 3.74 122.80 25.60
C VAL A 41 3.56 124.31 25.99
N PRO A 42 4.57 125.06 26.50
CA PRO A 42 5.39 125.03 27.73
C PRO A 42 5.18 126.30 28.61
N SER A 43 6.00 126.53 29.65
CA SER A 43 6.83 127.76 29.82
C SER A 43 7.03 128.23 31.27
N SER A 44 8.33 128.37 31.60
CA SER A 44 9.00 129.48 32.31
C SER A 44 8.62 129.95 33.72
N GLY A 45 9.68 130.10 34.52
CA GLY A 45 9.90 131.24 35.43
C GLY A 45 9.50 130.95 36.88
N GLY A 46 10.28 131.24 37.91
CA GLY A 46 11.47 132.06 38.02
C GLY A 46 11.61 132.49 39.49
N GLN A 47 12.84 132.43 40.00
CA GLN A 47 13.46 133.30 41.02
C GLN A 47 12.85 133.48 42.43
N GLY A 48 13.77 133.48 43.40
CA GLY A 48 13.65 134.17 44.70
C GLY A 48 14.18 133.31 45.85
N LYS A 49 15.49 133.08 46.00
CA LYS A 49 16.43 133.91 46.80
C LYS A 49 15.78 134.62 48.00
N THR A 50 16.06 134.11 49.20
CA THR A 50 16.43 134.90 50.39
C THR A 50 17.23 134.02 51.35
N ASP A 51 18.36 134.57 51.77
CA ASP A 51 19.39 134.04 52.67
C ASP A 51 19.19 134.69 54.08
N PRO A 52 20.03 134.42 55.10
CA PRO A 52 19.61 133.82 56.37
C PRO A 52 19.71 134.79 57.57
N GLN A 53 19.10 134.45 58.71
CA GLN A 53 19.51 135.08 59.97
C GLN A 53 19.24 134.21 61.20
N GLY A 54 20.35 133.67 61.73
CA GLY A 54 20.64 133.50 63.16
C GLY A 54 19.71 132.60 63.96
N GLN A 55 20.07 131.32 64.10
CA GLN A 55 19.50 130.45 65.12
C GLN A 55 20.57 129.93 66.09
N ASP A 56 20.18 130.00 67.35
CA ASP A 56 20.89 129.69 68.58
C ASP A 56 21.60 128.32 68.53
N PRO A 57 22.74 128.13 69.23
CA PRO A 57 23.42 126.83 69.34
C PRO A 57 22.58 125.72 70.02
N LYS A 58 21.41 126.05 70.60
CA LYS A 58 20.39 125.07 71.04
C LYS A 58 19.40 124.67 69.95
N VAL A 59 19.24 125.50 68.92
CA VAL A 59 18.42 125.20 67.74
C VAL A 59 19.17 124.24 66.84
N LYS A 60 20.51 124.31 66.76
CA LYS A 60 21.33 123.37 65.99
C LYS A 60 21.20 121.91 66.44
N GLU A 61 21.14 121.65 67.75
CA GLU A 61 20.91 120.28 68.27
C GLU A 61 19.48 119.78 68.02
N LEU A 62 18.50 120.69 68.01
CA LEU A 62 17.11 120.39 67.65
C LEU A 62 16.91 120.27 66.14
N GLU A 63 17.67 121.02 65.33
CA GLU A 63 17.73 120.92 63.87
C GLU A 63 18.41 119.62 63.48
N ASP A 64 19.54 119.25 64.08
CA ASP A 64 20.19 117.96 63.84
C ASP A 64 19.29 116.80 64.28
N GLY A 65 18.57 116.93 65.41
CA GLY A 65 17.55 115.96 65.83
C GLY A 65 16.31 115.91 64.94
N LEU A 66 15.86 117.05 64.40
CA LEU A 66 14.77 117.14 63.43
C LEU A 66 15.20 116.63 62.05
N GLU A 67 16.46 116.80 61.68
CA GLU A 67 17.06 116.29 60.45
C GLU A 67 17.24 114.78 60.54
N ASP A 68 17.66 114.25 61.68
CA ASP A 68 17.75 112.80 61.94
C ASP A 68 16.35 112.14 61.95
N ILE A 69 15.32 112.85 62.46
CA ILE A 69 13.91 112.44 62.36
C ILE A 69 13.40 112.55 60.92
N ARG A 70 13.73 113.63 60.21
CA ARG A 70 13.37 113.85 58.81
C ARG A 70 13.99 112.77 57.92
N GLU A 71 15.27 112.46 58.12
CA GLU A 71 15.98 111.43 57.38
C GLU A 71 15.41 110.04 57.67
N LYS A 72 15.02 109.75 58.93
CA LYS A 72 14.26 108.54 59.27
C LYS A 72 12.92 108.47 58.55
N TYR A 73 12.13 109.54 58.54
CA TYR A 73 10.85 109.57 57.82
C TYR A 73 11.03 109.53 56.30
N GLU A 74 12.07 110.16 55.75
CA GLU A 74 12.39 110.11 54.32
C GLU A 74 12.92 108.73 53.90
N ALA A 75 13.63 108.03 54.78
CA ALA A 75 14.00 106.63 54.60
C ALA A 75 12.75 105.73 54.65
N GLU A 76 11.84 105.95 55.60
CA GLU A 76 10.58 105.20 55.69
C GLU A 76 9.68 105.46 54.48
N ILE A 77 9.58 106.71 53.99
CA ILE A 77 8.85 107.07 52.77
C ILE A 77 9.50 106.42 51.53
N ARG A 78 10.83 106.37 51.46
CA ARG A 78 11.52 105.64 50.39
C ARG A 78 11.20 104.15 50.45
N GLU A 79 11.21 103.55 51.63
CA GLU A 79 10.83 102.15 51.83
C GLU A 79 9.35 101.91 51.42
N TYR A 80 8.43 102.81 51.75
CA TYR A 80 7.04 102.71 51.31
C TYR A 80 6.89 102.83 49.80
N ARG A 81 7.64 103.72 49.14
CA ARG A 81 7.64 103.84 47.68
C ARG A 81 8.23 102.60 47.00
N GLU A 82 9.29 102.03 47.55
CA GLU A 82 9.85 100.77 47.06
C GLU A 82 8.87 99.60 47.27
N ARG A 83 8.15 99.56 48.40
CA ARG A 83 7.08 98.58 48.60
C ARG A 83 5.93 98.79 47.61
N GLU A 84 5.57 100.04 47.31
CA GLU A 84 4.53 100.38 46.34
C GLU A 84 4.91 99.96 44.91
N THR A 85 6.16 100.17 44.49
CA THR A 85 6.63 99.70 43.17
C THR A 85 6.63 98.18 43.07
N VAL A 86 7.08 97.47 44.10
CA VAL A 86 7.00 96.00 44.16
C VAL A 86 5.54 95.54 44.11
N LEU A 87 4.62 96.22 44.80
CA LEU A 87 3.19 95.89 44.77
C LEU A 87 2.58 96.11 43.38
N ALA A 88 2.98 97.17 42.68
CA ALA A 88 2.55 97.45 41.31
C ALA A 88 3.07 96.39 40.32
N GLU A 89 4.33 95.96 40.47
CA GLU A 89 4.89 94.87 39.66
C GLU A 89 4.18 93.54 39.92
N VAL A 90 3.91 93.21 41.17
CA VAL A 90 3.14 92.01 41.55
C VAL A 90 1.75 92.07 40.94
N LYS A 91 1.06 93.21 41.02
CA LYS A 91 -0.25 93.42 40.41
C LYS A 91 -0.20 93.21 38.89
N SER A 92 0.80 93.78 38.21
CA SER A 92 0.97 93.62 36.75
C SER A 92 1.23 92.16 36.36
N ARG A 93 2.03 91.42 37.14
CA ARG A 93 2.24 89.97 36.92
C ARG A 93 0.94 89.18 37.07
N TYR A 94 0.18 89.44 38.13
CA TYR A 94 -1.13 88.79 38.32
C TYR A 94 -2.12 89.12 37.20
N GLU A 95 -2.16 90.37 36.73
CA GLU A 95 -3.02 90.75 35.59
C GLU A 95 -2.61 90.04 34.29
N SER A 96 -1.31 89.91 34.04
CA SER A 96 -0.77 89.15 32.90
C SER A 96 -1.13 87.67 33.00
N GLU A 97 -0.90 87.03 34.15
CA GLU A 97 -1.28 85.63 34.39
C GLU A 97 -2.78 85.43 34.20
N MET A 98 -3.62 86.33 34.72
CA MET A 98 -5.08 86.28 34.52
C MET A 98 -5.48 86.50 33.06
N GLY A 99 -4.67 87.20 32.27
CA GLY A 99 -4.83 87.31 30.82
C GLY A 99 -4.55 85.97 30.11
N GLU A 100 -3.45 85.31 30.45
CA GLU A 100 -3.10 83.99 29.92
C GLU A 100 -4.14 82.92 30.29
N TYR A 101 -4.65 82.93 31.52
CA TYR A 101 -5.71 82.02 31.94
C TYR A 101 -6.99 82.22 31.12
N ARG A 102 -7.36 83.47 30.80
CA ARG A 102 -8.51 83.76 29.94
C ARG A 102 -8.29 83.27 28.51
N GLN A 103 -7.08 83.43 27.96
CA GLN A 103 -6.75 82.89 26.63
C GLN A 103 -6.80 81.36 26.61
N LYS A 104 -6.23 80.68 27.62
CA LYS A 104 -6.29 79.22 27.76
C LYS A 104 -7.73 78.72 27.87
N GLN A 105 -8.58 79.44 28.61
CA GLN A 105 -9.99 79.11 28.74
C GLN A 105 -10.74 79.23 27.41
N GLU A 106 -10.46 80.26 26.60
CA GLU A 106 -11.07 80.42 25.28
C GLU A 106 -10.59 79.35 24.29
N HIS A 107 -9.29 79.00 24.32
CA HIS A 107 -8.75 77.90 23.51
C HIS A 107 -9.41 76.56 23.84
N LEU A 108 -9.54 76.22 25.13
CA LEU A 108 -10.23 75.00 25.57
C LEU A 108 -11.69 74.97 25.10
N LYS A 109 -12.36 76.13 25.10
CA LYS A 109 -13.73 76.23 24.60
C LYS A 109 -13.81 75.96 23.10
N GLN A 110 -12.88 76.48 22.32
CA GLN A 110 -12.78 76.21 20.88
C GLN A 110 -12.49 74.73 20.60
N GLU A 111 -11.58 74.10 21.34
CA GLU A 111 -11.29 72.66 21.21
C GLU A 111 -12.51 71.80 21.55
N MET A 112 -13.28 72.14 22.60
CA MET A 112 -14.51 71.42 22.92
C MET A 112 -15.57 71.55 21.81
N GLU A 113 -15.70 72.72 21.19
CA GLU A 113 -16.62 72.92 20.07
C GLU A 113 -16.20 72.10 18.85
N GLU A 114 -14.90 72.01 18.56
CA GLU A 114 -14.38 71.17 17.48
C GLU A 114 -14.60 69.68 17.74
N LEU A 115 -14.31 69.19 18.95
CA LEU A 115 -14.57 67.81 19.34
C LEU A 115 -16.07 67.47 19.24
N SER A 116 -16.96 68.39 19.65
CA SER A 116 -18.40 68.21 19.51
C SER A 116 -18.84 68.12 18.04
N ARG A 117 -18.21 68.88 17.13
CA ARG A 117 -18.46 68.76 15.68
C ARG A 117 -17.96 67.42 15.13
N GLN A 118 -16.78 66.97 15.56
CA GLN A 118 -16.21 65.68 15.15
C GLN A 118 -17.09 64.51 15.62
N GLU A 119 -17.57 64.55 16.86
CA GLU A 119 -18.49 63.55 17.42
C GLU A 119 -19.79 63.45 16.60
N LYS A 120 -20.39 64.59 16.24
CA LYS A 120 -21.60 64.62 15.40
C LYS A 120 -21.37 64.04 14.01
N ASP A 121 -20.22 64.33 13.38
CA ASP A 121 -19.86 63.77 12.08
C ASP A 121 -19.62 62.25 12.14
N LEU A 122 -18.97 61.78 13.22
CA LEU A 122 -18.76 60.35 13.45
C LEU A 122 -20.09 59.61 13.65
N ASN A 123 -20.99 60.16 14.45
CA ASN A 123 -22.32 59.60 14.68
C ASN A 123 -23.13 59.53 13.37
N ARG A 124 -23.02 60.55 12.51
CA ARG A 124 -23.66 60.53 11.19
C ARG A 124 -23.07 59.42 10.30
N LYS A 125 -21.75 59.22 10.32
CA LYS A 125 -21.08 58.12 9.58
C LYS A 125 -21.51 56.75 10.08
N CYS A 126 -21.58 56.55 11.40
CA CYS A 126 -22.06 55.30 11.99
C CYS A 126 -23.51 55.01 11.59
N ALA A 127 -24.39 56.02 11.60
CA ALA A 127 -25.77 55.85 11.16
C ALA A 127 -25.88 55.45 9.68
N LEU A 128 -25.06 56.05 8.80
CA LEU A 128 -25.01 55.67 7.39
C LEU A 128 -24.52 54.23 7.20
N LEU A 129 -23.45 53.84 7.90
CA LEU A 129 -22.92 52.48 7.91
C LEU A 129 -23.98 51.47 8.35
N ILE A 130 -24.65 51.70 9.48
CA ILE A 130 -25.73 50.83 9.97
C ILE A 130 -26.84 50.69 8.92
N SER A 131 -27.23 51.79 8.25
CA SER A 131 -28.25 51.73 7.19
C SER A 131 -27.77 51.01 5.93
N ALA A 132 -26.47 51.06 5.62
CA ALA A 132 -25.88 50.37 4.49
C ALA A 132 -25.81 48.87 4.78
N THR A 133 -25.35 48.49 5.98
CA THR A 133 -25.32 47.10 6.44
C THR A 133 -26.72 46.50 6.40
N SER A 134 -27.74 47.18 6.94
CA SER A 134 -29.11 46.65 6.90
C SER A 134 -29.67 46.55 5.48
N LYS A 135 -29.31 47.45 4.55
CA LYS A 135 -29.67 47.30 3.14
C LYS A 135 -29.01 46.09 2.49
N VAL A 136 -27.74 45.82 2.79
CA VAL A 136 -27.03 44.65 2.28
C VAL A 136 -27.62 43.36 2.87
N GLU A 137 -27.93 43.36 4.16
CA GLU A 137 -28.56 42.23 4.86
C GLU A 137 -29.93 41.88 4.26
N ASN A 138 -30.71 42.88 3.83
CA ASN A 138 -31.99 42.70 3.13
C ASN A 138 -31.85 42.38 1.62
N LEU A 139 -30.66 42.57 1.04
CA LEU A 139 -30.39 42.26 -0.37
C LEU A 139 -29.91 40.83 -0.58
N ILE A 140 -29.43 40.16 0.48
CA ILE A 140 -29.20 38.71 0.46
C ILE A 140 -30.59 38.06 0.58
N PRO A 141 -31.10 37.39 -0.46
CA PRO A 141 -32.38 36.70 -0.36
C PRO A 141 -32.32 35.69 0.79
N GLU A 142 -33.31 35.68 1.69
CA GLU A 142 -33.44 34.62 2.73
C GLU A 142 -33.36 33.21 2.11
N ILE A 143 -33.73 33.08 0.84
CA ILE A 143 -33.62 31.86 0.05
C ILE A 143 -32.15 31.40 -0.10
N GLU A 144 -31.20 32.32 -0.33
CA GLU A 144 -29.78 31.96 -0.45
C GLU A 144 -29.18 31.57 0.91
N ILE A 145 -29.63 32.22 1.99
CA ILE A 145 -29.22 31.86 3.36
C ILE A 145 -29.73 30.47 3.71
N ASN A 146 -31.00 30.18 3.45
CA ASN A 146 -31.60 28.87 3.69
C ASN A 146 -30.95 27.78 2.82
N ASP A 147 -30.65 28.06 1.55
CA ASP A 147 -29.98 27.10 0.66
C ASP A 147 -28.53 26.81 1.12
N LEU A 148 -27.84 27.81 1.66
CA LEU A 148 -26.51 27.63 2.27
C LEU A 148 -26.58 26.88 3.60
N GLU A 149 -27.60 27.13 4.44
CA GLU A 149 -27.82 26.37 5.67
C GLU A 149 -28.18 24.91 5.40
N GLU A 150 -29.00 24.65 4.38
CA GLU A 150 -29.36 23.29 3.95
C GLU A 150 -28.14 22.55 3.41
N LYS A 151 -27.33 23.21 2.55
CA LYS A 151 -26.03 22.65 2.11
C LYS A 151 -25.11 22.39 3.28
N ARG A 152 -25.01 23.31 4.25
CA ARG A 152 -24.19 23.13 5.44
C ARG A 152 -24.67 21.93 6.25
N SER A 153 -25.97 21.77 6.46
CA SER A 153 -26.55 20.63 7.18
C SER A 153 -26.28 19.30 6.44
N ALA A 154 -26.40 19.29 5.11
CA ALA A 154 -26.07 18.13 4.29
C ALA A 154 -24.58 17.75 4.40
N PHE A 155 -23.68 18.74 4.37
CA PHE A 155 -22.25 18.53 4.60
C PHE A 155 -21.94 18.02 6.00
N GLU A 156 -22.60 18.55 7.02
CA GLU A 156 -22.40 18.12 8.42
C GLU A 156 -22.87 16.67 8.62
N LYS A 157 -23.96 16.28 7.95
CA LYS A 157 -24.42 14.88 7.90
C LYS A 157 -23.44 13.96 7.18
N GLN A 158 -22.97 14.38 6.00
CA GLN A 158 -21.97 13.62 5.23
C GLN A 158 -20.67 13.44 6.03
N LYS A 159 -20.25 14.49 6.75
CA LYS A 159 -19.09 14.43 7.64
C LYS A 159 -19.29 13.40 8.76
N ALA A 160 -20.45 13.38 9.41
CA ALA A 160 -20.75 12.42 10.46
C ALA A 160 -20.77 10.96 9.93
N ASP A 161 -21.30 10.73 8.73
CA ASP A 161 -21.27 9.42 8.08
C ASP A 161 -19.83 8.97 7.76
N PHE A 162 -18.97 9.89 7.30
CA PHE A 162 -17.54 9.61 7.10
C PHE A 162 -16.81 9.32 8.41
N GLU A 163 -17.03 10.10 9.47
CA GLU A 163 -16.43 9.85 10.79
C GLU A 163 -16.83 8.47 11.32
N LYS A 164 -18.08 8.04 11.09
CA LYS A 164 -18.54 6.69 11.44
C LYS A 164 -17.82 5.60 10.63
N GLN A 165 -17.65 5.79 9.31
CA GLN A 165 -16.91 4.83 8.48
C GLN A 165 -15.44 4.72 8.88
N VAL A 166 -14.80 5.84 9.25
CA VAL A 166 -13.41 5.84 9.75
C VAL A 166 -13.32 5.04 11.05
N ALA A 167 -14.25 5.24 11.98
CA ALA A 167 -14.28 4.48 13.23
C ALA A 167 -14.45 2.96 13.00
N GLU A 168 -15.33 2.56 12.06
CA GLU A 168 -15.50 1.15 11.69
C GLU A 168 -14.22 0.55 11.06
N LEU A 169 -13.51 1.33 10.23
CA LEU A 169 -12.23 0.91 9.65
C LEU A 169 -11.13 0.79 10.71
N GLU A 170 -11.08 1.70 11.68
CA GLU A 170 -10.13 1.64 12.80
C GLU A 170 -10.38 0.42 13.69
N SER A 171 -11.65 0.09 14.00
CA SER A 171 -11.99 -1.14 14.71
C SER A 171 -11.59 -2.39 13.91
N SER A 172 -11.89 -2.44 12.61
CA SER A 172 -11.49 -3.57 11.75
C SER A 172 -9.97 -3.72 11.67
N LYS A 173 -9.22 -2.61 11.63
CA LYS A 173 -7.75 -2.62 11.65
C LYS A 173 -7.22 -3.25 12.95
N LEU A 174 -7.78 -2.90 14.10
CA LEU A 174 -7.38 -3.48 15.39
C LEU A 174 -7.65 -4.99 15.45
N GLU A 175 -8.80 -5.44 14.94
CA GLU A 175 -9.10 -6.88 14.84
C GLU A 175 -8.09 -7.62 13.96
N TYR A 176 -7.68 -7.03 12.83
CA TYR A 176 -6.65 -7.63 11.98
C TYR A 176 -5.26 -7.64 12.64
N GLU A 177 -4.89 -6.60 13.38
CA GLU A 177 -3.63 -6.57 14.15
C GLU A 177 -3.61 -7.65 15.24
N GLU A 178 -4.76 -7.89 15.90
CA GLU A 178 -4.92 -8.98 16.87
C GLU A 178 -4.80 -10.36 16.20
N GLN A 179 -5.50 -10.58 15.07
CA GLN A 179 -5.39 -11.81 14.30
C GLN A 179 -3.95 -12.07 13.81
N PHE A 180 -3.26 -11.02 13.36
CA PHE A 180 -1.87 -11.13 12.93
C PHE A 180 -0.95 -11.53 14.09
N SER A 181 -1.15 -10.95 15.28
CA SER A 181 -0.40 -11.33 16.48
C SER A 181 -0.61 -12.80 16.86
N ILE A 182 -1.84 -13.30 16.73
CA ILE A 182 -2.15 -14.73 16.97
C ILE A 182 -1.45 -15.62 15.94
N LEU A 183 -1.49 -15.26 14.65
CA LEU A 183 -0.81 -16.02 13.59
C LEU A 183 0.71 -16.03 13.77
N GLU A 184 1.30 -14.92 14.20
CA GLU A 184 2.73 -14.83 14.46
C GLU A 184 3.13 -15.72 15.64
N ASN A 185 2.36 -15.72 16.73
CA ASN A 185 2.55 -16.65 17.84
C ASN A 185 2.45 -18.11 17.40
N ASN A 186 1.42 -18.47 16.63
CA ASN A 186 1.25 -19.83 16.11
C ASN A 186 2.44 -20.24 15.21
N ARG A 187 2.96 -19.30 14.40
CA ARG A 187 4.15 -19.54 13.58
C ARG A 187 5.37 -19.86 14.45
N THR A 188 5.58 -19.13 15.54
CA THR A 188 6.68 -19.41 16.46
C THR A 188 6.52 -20.75 17.18
N GLU A 189 5.30 -21.15 17.51
CA GLU A 189 5.02 -22.44 18.13
C GLU A 189 5.30 -23.60 17.16
N LEU A 190 4.87 -23.48 15.91
CA LEU A 190 5.19 -24.46 14.85
C LEU A 190 6.70 -24.55 14.60
N TYR A 191 7.41 -23.42 14.61
CA TYR A 191 8.87 -23.42 14.47
C TYR A 191 9.55 -24.17 15.62
N ASN A 192 9.11 -23.95 16.86
CA ASN A 192 9.61 -24.66 18.03
C ASN A 192 9.30 -26.17 17.96
N GLN A 193 8.10 -26.55 17.52
CA GLN A 193 7.73 -27.95 17.31
C GLN A 193 8.63 -28.60 16.24
N ASN A 194 8.86 -27.92 15.12
CA ASN A 194 9.72 -28.44 14.06
C ASN A 194 11.17 -28.62 14.53
N SER A 195 11.70 -27.67 15.31
CA SER A 195 13.02 -27.79 15.94
C SER A 195 13.11 -29.01 16.85
N SER A 196 12.06 -29.29 17.64
CA SER A 196 12.01 -30.48 18.50
C SER A 196 11.96 -31.78 17.68
N TYR A 197 11.22 -31.81 16.57
CA TYR A 197 11.21 -32.98 15.68
C TYR A 197 12.57 -33.23 15.04
N GLU A 198 13.29 -32.16 14.65
CA GLU A 198 14.62 -32.25 14.06
C GLU A 198 15.65 -32.77 15.09
N GLU A 199 15.59 -32.31 16.33
CA GLU A 199 16.39 -32.86 17.44
C GLU A 199 16.07 -34.34 17.71
N ASN A 200 14.79 -34.71 17.71
CA ASN A 200 14.37 -36.10 17.90
C ASN A 200 14.85 -37.00 16.76
N LEU A 201 14.79 -36.52 15.51
CA LEU A 201 15.29 -37.23 14.34
C LEU A 201 16.81 -37.43 14.43
N GLN A 202 17.55 -36.41 14.87
CA GLN A 202 18.98 -36.51 15.09
C GLN A 202 19.32 -37.56 16.15
N SER A 203 18.62 -37.57 17.28
CA SER A 203 18.78 -38.59 18.33
C SER A 203 18.45 -40.01 17.83
N TYR A 204 17.45 -40.14 16.94
CA TYR A 204 17.12 -41.41 16.30
C TYR A 204 18.25 -41.89 15.38
N MET A 205 18.82 -40.99 14.57
CA MET A 205 19.95 -41.29 13.70
C MET A 205 21.18 -41.74 14.50
N GLU A 206 21.51 -41.06 15.60
CA GLU A 206 22.60 -41.45 16.50
C GLU A 206 22.37 -42.86 17.09
N LYS A 207 21.16 -43.16 17.57
CA LYS A 207 20.82 -44.51 18.06
C LYS A 207 20.91 -45.58 16.96
N LYS A 208 20.56 -45.22 15.73
CA LYS A 208 20.67 -46.12 14.58
C LYS A 208 22.14 -46.45 14.32
N ASP A 209 23.01 -45.45 14.33
CA ASP A 209 24.45 -45.63 14.14
C ASP A 209 25.05 -46.49 15.26
N GLU A 210 24.66 -46.28 16.52
CA GLU A 210 25.05 -47.14 17.65
C GLU A 210 24.61 -48.60 17.47
N LEU A 211 23.40 -48.82 16.92
CA LEU A 211 22.88 -50.16 16.61
C LEU A 211 23.65 -50.82 15.47
N GLU A 212 23.95 -50.08 14.40
CA GLU A 212 24.77 -50.57 13.29
C GLU A 212 26.19 -50.92 13.76
N GLU A 213 26.77 -50.15 14.68
CA GLU A 213 28.07 -50.45 15.29
C GLU A 213 28.02 -51.71 16.18
N LYS A 214 26.95 -51.89 16.95
CA LYS A 214 26.70 -53.14 17.71
C LYS A 214 26.55 -54.34 16.78
N VAL A 215 25.82 -54.20 15.67
CA VAL A 215 25.69 -55.27 14.66
C VAL A 215 27.05 -55.60 14.09
N ARG A 216 27.84 -54.60 13.68
CA ARG A 216 29.20 -54.80 13.17
C ARG A 216 30.10 -55.49 14.20
N SER A 217 30.02 -55.10 15.46
CA SER A 217 30.75 -55.74 16.57
C SER A 217 30.33 -57.19 16.78
N LEU A 218 29.04 -57.51 16.69
CA LEU A 218 28.51 -58.87 16.77
C LEU A 218 28.92 -59.70 15.55
N GLU A 219 28.88 -59.14 14.35
CA GLU A 219 29.37 -59.79 13.12
C GLU A 219 30.87 -60.08 13.20
N GLU A 220 31.66 -59.16 13.78
CA GLU A 220 33.09 -59.34 14.02
C GLU A 220 33.36 -60.39 15.12
N GLN A 221 32.55 -60.44 16.19
CA GLN A 221 32.58 -61.51 17.18
C GLN A 221 32.23 -62.89 16.59
N MET A 222 31.24 -62.94 15.70
CA MET A 222 30.85 -64.16 14.99
C MET A 222 31.93 -64.60 13.98
N SER A 223 32.56 -63.64 13.29
CA SER A 223 33.60 -63.90 12.29
C SER A 223 34.96 -64.26 12.92
N SER A 224 35.27 -63.72 14.10
CA SER A 224 36.50 -64.04 14.85
C SER A 224 36.48 -65.43 15.50
N GLY A 225 35.36 -66.17 15.39
CA GLY A 225 35.29 -67.57 15.81
C GLY A 225 35.59 -67.79 17.29
N SER A 226 35.44 -66.74 18.12
CA SER A 226 35.74 -66.79 19.56
C SER A 226 34.44 -66.99 20.33
N ASN A 227 34.20 -68.26 20.68
CA ASN A 227 33.33 -68.75 21.75
C ASN A 227 31.81 -68.67 21.54
N LEU A 228 31.30 -69.65 20.79
CA LEU A 228 30.04 -70.34 21.12
C LEU A 228 30.22 -71.89 21.05
N THR A 229 31.44 -72.36 21.31
CA THR A 229 31.81 -73.79 21.42
C THR A 229 32.21 -74.18 22.84
N ALA A 230 31.81 -73.41 23.85
CA ALA A 230 31.84 -73.83 25.25
C ALA A 230 30.40 -73.91 25.75
N ASP A 231 30.06 -75.01 26.43
CA ASP A 231 28.75 -75.33 27.05
C ASP A 231 27.68 -76.08 26.24
N LEU A 232 28.08 -76.92 25.27
CA LEU A 232 27.17 -77.95 24.71
C LEU A 232 27.65 -79.40 24.89
N ALA A 233 28.70 -79.63 25.69
CA ALA A 233 29.25 -80.97 25.88
C ALA A 233 28.49 -81.85 26.90
N ASP A 234 27.61 -81.29 27.73
CA ASP A 234 26.94 -82.05 28.82
C ASP A 234 25.41 -82.03 28.81
N PHE A 235 24.76 -81.47 27.78
CA PHE A 235 23.29 -81.44 27.74
C PHE A 235 22.70 -82.52 26.84
N ASN A 236 21.99 -83.45 27.50
CA ASN A 236 21.02 -84.36 26.92
C ASN A 236 20.25 -83.69 25.77
N TYR A 237 20.26 -84.30 24.57
CA TYR A 237 19.69 -83.75 23.34
C TYR A 237 18.25 -83.23 23.48
N ALA A 238 17.47 -83.76 24.43
CA ALA A 238 16.15 -83.25 24.78
C ALA A 238 16.17 -81.82 25.36
N GLY A 239 17.11 -81.51 26.26
CA GLY A 239 17.23 -80.20 26.90
C GLY A 239 17.72 -79.11 25.95
N ALA A 240 18.63 -79.42 25.03
CA ALA A 240 19.10 -78.46 24.02
C ALA A 240 17.98 -78.07 23.04
N VAL A 241 17.16 -79.04 22.61
CA VAL A 241 15.97 -78.78 21.78
C VAL A 241 14.95 -77.93 22.54
N GLU A 242 14.78 -78.16 23.84
CA GLU A 242 13.84 -77.39 24.67
C GLU A 242 14.32 -75.95 24.91
N VAL A 243 15.63 -75.73 25.06
CA VAL A 243 16.23 -74.38 25.12
C VAL A 243 16.09 -73.64 23.79
N VAL A 244 16.35 -74.30 22.66
CA VAL A 244 16.16 -73.69 21.32
C VAL A 244 14.68 -73.38 21.09
N ARG A 245 13.78 -74.31 21.46
CA ARG A 245 12.33 -74.10 21.40
C ARG A 245 11.89 -72.93 22.27
N PHE A 246 12.40 -72.82 23.50
CA PHE A 246 12.08 -71.71 24.40
C PHE A 246 12.60 -70.37 23.89
N ARG A 247 13.81 -70.32 23.32
CA ARG A 247 14.37 -69.12 22.67
C ARG A 247 13.53 -68.71 21.47
N TYR A 248 13.23 -69.66 20.57
CA TYR A 248 12.39 -69.41 19.41
C TYR A 248 11.01 -68.86 19.79
N PHE A 249 10.34 -69.45 20.78
CA PHE A 249 9.04 -68.94 21.24
C PHE A 249 9.15 -67.58 21.94
N SER A 250 10.24 -67.30 22.64
CA SER A 250 10.48 -65.99 23.25
C SER A 250 10.73 -64.92 22.19
N GLU A 251 11.54 -65.21 21.19
CA GLU A 251 11.79 -64.34 20.03
C GLU A 251 10.50 -64.11 19.22
N LEU A 252 9.71 -65.15 18.98
CA LEU A 252 8.42 -65.05 18.29
C LEU A 252 7.43 -64.18 19.08
N LYS A 253 7.42 -64.30 20.41
CA LYS A 253 6.60 -63.46 21.29
C LYS A 253 7.05 -62.01 21.27
N GLU A 254 8.35 -61.76 21.27
CA GLU A 254 8.92 -60.42 21.17
C GLU A 254 8.64 -59.79 19.79
N LEU A 255 8.77 -60.56 18.71
CA LEU A 255 8.45 -60.12 17.36
C LEU A 255 6.96 -59.77 17.23
N ASN A 256 6.07 -60.61 17.77
CA ASN A 256 4.64 -60.31 17.79
C ASN A 256 4.32 -59.06 18.61
N ARG A 257 5.04 -58.81 19.71
CA ARG A 257 4.91 -57.57 20.49
C ARG A 257 5.34 -56.35 19.67
N LYS A 258 6.52 -56.41 19.03
CA LYS A 258 7.01 -55.35 18.12
C LYS A 258 6.04 -55.10 16.97
N HIS A 259 5.43 -56.16 16.42
CA HIS A 259 4.43 -56.02 15.35
C HIS A 259 3.13 -55.38 15.83
N ALA A 260 2.73 -55.60 17.10
CA ALA A 260 1.60 -54.90 17.70
C ALA A 260 1.93 -53.42 17.92
N ASP A 261 3.11 -53.11 18.46
CA ASP A 261 3.58 -51.73 18.70
C ASP A 261 3.73 -50.94 17.39
N LEU A 262 4.23 -51.58 16.32
CA LEU A 262 4.31 -50.97 14.99
C LEU A 262 2.93 -50.69 14.39
N ARG A 263 1.94 -51.54 14.67
CA ARG A 263 0.57 -51.33 14.21
C ARG A 263 -0.05 -50.11 14.91
N THR A 264 0.13 -49.98 16.21
CA THR A 264 -0.37 -48.81 16.96
C THR A 264 0.31 -47.52 16.50
N LEU A 265 1.64 -47.54 16.31
CA LEU A 265 2.37 -46.40 15.75
C LEU A 265 1.88 -45.99 14.35
N ARG A 266 1.53 -46.96 13.51
CA ARG A 266 0.96 -46.69 12.18
C ARG A 266 -0.41 -46.01 12.28
N GLU A 267 -1.28 -46.50 13.16
CA GLU A 267 -2.61 -45.90 13.38
C GLU A 267 -2.49 -44.47 13.94
N GLU A 268 -1.54 -44.24 14.85
CA GLU A 268 -1.22 -42.90 15.35
C GLU A 268 -0.73 -41.98 14.22
N LEU A 269 0.19 -42.44 13.37
CA LEU A 269 0.71 -41.66 12.25
C LEU A 269 -0.38 -41.31 11.22
N GLU A 270 -1.26 -42.27 10.88
CA GLU A 270 -2.40 -42.04 10.00
C GLU A 270 -3.37 -41.00 10.60
N SER A 271 -3.55 -41.00 11.93
CA SER A 271 -4.37 -40.00 12.62
C SER A 271 -3.75 -38.60 12.64
N GLU A 272 -2.42 -38.51 12.80
CA GLU A 272 -1.68 -37.25 12.74
C GLU A 272 -1.67 -36.67 11.33
N GLU A 273 -1.51 -37.51 10.31
CA GLU A 273 -1.60 -37.10 8.90
C GLU A 273 -2.98 -36.54 8.57
N ALA A 274 -4.06 -37.21 9.01
CA ALA A 274 -5.42 -36.70 8.85
C ALA A 274 -5.63 -35.34 9.55
N LEU A 275 -5.06 -35.15 10.74
CA LEU A 275 -5.11 -33.89 11.47
C LEU A 275 -4.33 -32.77 10.75
N LEU A 276 -3.16 -33.09 10.19
CA LEU A 276 -2.35 -32.16 9.40
C LEU A 276 -3.07 -31.75 8.12
N MET A 277 -3.71 -32.68 7.42
CA MET A 277 -4.52 -32.39 6.24
C MET A 277 -5.70 -31.47 6.57
N ALA A 278 -6.38 -31.69 7.70
CA ALA A 278 -7.43 -30.81 8.17
C ALA A 278 -6.91 -29.39 8.49
N LYS A 279 -5.78 -29.28 9.20
CA LYS A 279 -5.14 -27.99 9.49
C LYS A 279 -4.70 -27.26 8.21
N SER A 280 -4.10 -27.99 7.26
CA SER A 280 -3.72 -27.48 5.94
C SER A 280 -4.91 -26.85 5.22
N SER A 281 -6.05 -27.57 5.17
CA SER A 281 -7.28 -27.05 4.55
C SER A 281 -7.79 -25.77 5.22
N GLY A 282 -7.70 -25.67 6.56
CA GLY A 282 -8.07 -24.46 7.28
C GLY A 282 -7.14 -23.27 7.00
N VAL A 283 -5.84 -23.52 6.83
CA VAL A 283 -4.87 -22.49 6.43
C VAL A 283 -5.17 -21.97 5.02
N GLU A 284 -5.53 -22.85 4.08
CA GLU A 284 -5.92 -22.45 2.73
C GLU A 284 -7.20 -21.60 2.72
N GLU A 285 -8.19 -21.93 3.56
CA GLU A 285 -9.41 -21.14 3.71
C GLU A 285 -9.11 -19.74 4.27
N ILE A 286 -8.29 -19.66 5.32
CA ILE A 286 -7.84 -18.36 5.88
C ILE A 286 -7.09 -17.54 4.83
N LYS A 287 -6.20 -18.17 4.05
CA LYS A 287 -5.47 -17.51 2.97
C LYS A 287 -6.42 -16.94 1.92
N ALA A 288 -7.42 -17.72 1.48
CA ALA A 288 -8.42 -17.26 0.52
C ALA A 288 -9.24 -16.09 1.07
N GLN A 289 -9.58 -16.11 2.36
CA GLN A 289 -10.30 -15.02 3.02
C GLN A 289 -9.45 -13.74 3.12
N ILE A 290 -8.15 -13.86 3.46
CA ILE A 290 -7.21 -12.72 3.46
C ILE A 290 -7.11 -12.10 2.06
N GLU A 291 -6.96 -12.93 1.02
CA GLU A 291 -6.80 -12.46 -0.36
C GLU A 291 -8.07 -11.77 -0.88
N LYS A 292 -9.24 -12.24 -0.44
CA LYS A 292 -10.54 -11.59 -0.68
C LYS A 292 -10.65 -10.23 0.00
N GLU A 293 -10.25 -10.11 1.27
CA GLU A 293 -10.27 -8.83 1.99
C GLU A 293 -9.24 -7.85 1.42
N PHE A 294 -8.04 -8.34 1.06
CA PHE A 294 -7.02 -7.52 0.40
C PHE A 294 -7.50 -6.97 -0.95
N SER A 295 -8.24 -7.78 -1.72
CA SER A 295 -8.85 -7.35 -2.99
C SER A 295 -9.91 -6.26 -2.79
N LYS A 296 -10.59 -6.21 -1.65
CA LYS A 296 -11.53 -5.12 -1.29
C LYS A 296 -10.83 -3.87 -0.77
N LEU A 297 -9.71 -4.04 -0.07
CA LEU A 297 -8.90 -2.94 0.47
C LEU A 297 -8.20 -2.15 -0.63
N LYS A 298 -7.74 -2.81 -1.70
CA LYS A 298 -7.03 -2.17 -2.81
C LYS A 298 -7.80 -1.02 -3.48
N PRO A 299 -9.06 -1.15 -3.92
CA PRO A 299 -9.81 -0.03 -4.49
C PRO A 299 -10.09 1.06 -3.46
N ARG A 300 -10.37 0.72 -2.20
CA ARG A 300 -10.56 1.71 -1.12
C ARG A 300 -9.30 2.55 -0.87
N ALA A 301 -8.12 1.94 -0.93
CA ALA A 301 -6.85 2.67 -0.82
C ALA A 301 -6.68 3.66 -1.98
N SER A 302 -7.01 3.26 -3.21
CA SER A 302 -6.97 4.15 -4.38
C SER A 302 -8.02 5.27 -4.29
N GLU A 303 -9.23 4.99 -3.79
CA GLU A 303 -10.25 6.01 -3.53
C GLU A 303 -9.77 7.04 -2.50
N LEU A 304 -9.13 6.58 -1.42
CA LEU A 304 -8.57 7.45 -0.39
C LEU A 304 -7.41 8.31 -0.92
N GLU A 305 -6.53 7.73 -1.75
CA GLU A 305 -5.43 8.45 -2.39
C GLU A 305 -5.95 9.56 -3.32
N ASN A 306 -6.97 9.24 -4.14
CA ASN A 306 -7.64 10.22 -4.99
C ASN A 306 -8.32 11.32 -4.17
N ALA A 307 -9.03 10.97 -3.09
CA ALA A 307 -9.67 11.96 -2.21
C ALA A 307 -8.63 12.86 -1.52
N THR A 308 -7.47 12.32 -1.15
CA THR A 308 -6.36 13.08 -0.57
C THR A 308 -5.78 14.06 -1.59
N TRP A 309 -5.57 13.61 -2.83
CA TRP A 309 -5.10 14.45 -3.92
C TRP A 309 -6.08 15.60 -4.25
N GLU A 310 -7.39 15.32 -4.32
CA GLU A 310 -8.41 16.36 -4.51
C GLU A 310 -8.44 17.37 -3.36
N TYR A 311 -8.24 16.92 -2.14
CA TYR A 311 -8.17 17.81 -0.98
C TYR A 311 -6.93 18.71 -1.03
N GLU A 312 -5.78 18.16 -1.41
CA GLU A 312 -4.54 18.94 -1.60
C GLU A 312 -4.69 19.99 -2.71
N GLU A 313 -5.35 19.66 -3.82
CA GLU A 313 -5.62 20.60 -4.91
C GLU A 313 -6.57 21.73 -4.44
N LYS A 314 -7.65 21.39 -3.73
CA LYS A 314 -8.57 22.37 -3.12
C LYS A 314 -7.84 23.26 -2.12
N ALA A 315 -6.94 22.71 -1.32
CA ALA A 315 -6.13 23.47 -0.36
C ALA A 315 -5.18 24.46 -1.05
N LYS A 316 -4.53 24.06 -2.16
CA LYS A 316 -3.71 24.95 -2.98
C LYS A 316 -4.52 26.10 -3.57
N LYS A 317 -5.69 25.80 -4.14
CA LYS A 317 -6.59 26.81 -4.69
C LYS A 317 -7.08 27.79 -3.62
N HIS A 318 -7.38 27.30 -2.41
CA HIS A 318 -7.74 28.16 -1.28
C HIS A 318 -6.59 29.08 -0.88
N SER A 319 -5.36 28.55 -0.81
CA SER A 319 -4.16 29.35 -0.50
C SER A 319 -3.89 30.43 -1.56
N GLU A 320 -4.09 30.13 -2.84
CA GLU A 320 -4.00 31.13 -3.91
C GLU A 320 -5.06 32.21 -3.79
N ASN A 321 -6.31 31.84 -3.48
CA ASN A 321 -7.39 32.79 -3.24
C ASN A 321 -7.11 33.69 -2.03
N GLU A 322 -6.59 33.14 -0.92
CA GLU A 322 -6.16 33.91 0.24
C GLU A 322 -5.05 34.92 -0.12
N ARG A 323 -4.08 34.51 -0.95
CA ARG A 323 -3.03 35.40 -1.45
C ARG A 323 -3.61 36.53 -2.29
N MET A 324 -4.51 36.23 -3.23
CA MET A 324 -5.18 37.25 -4.04
C MET A 324 -6.00 38.23 -3.20
N LEU A 325 -6.73 37.74 -2.19
CA LEU A 325 -7.48 38.57 -1.25
C LEU A 325 -6.54 39.49 -0.44
N SER A 326 -5.41 38.97 0.02
CA SER A 326 -4.39 39.75 0.73
C SER A 326 -3.80 40.87 -0.15
N ASP A 327 -3.54 40.58 -1.43
CA ASP A 327 -3.08 41.56 -2.42
C ASP A 327 -4.14 42.65 -2.70
N ILE A 328 -5.44 42.28 -2.76
CA ILE A 328 -6.55 43.23 -2.90
C ILE A 328 -6.66 44.13 -1.67
N ILE A 329 -6.61 43.55 -0.47
CA ILE A 329 -6.66 44.31 0.80
C ILE A 329 -5.48 45.28 0.88
N SER A 330 -4.29 44.84 0.50
CA SER A 330 -3.08 45.69 0.49
C SER A 330 -3.22 46.87 -0.47
N ARG A 331 -3.73 46.64 -1.70
CA ARG A 331 -4.02 47.73 -2.65
C ARG A 331 -5.07 48.71 -2.12
N TYR A 332 -6.16 48.20 -1.56
CA TYR A 332 -7.20 49.04 -0.97
C TYR A 332 -6.67 49.92 0.18
N ASN A 333 -5.80 49.36 1.04
CA ASN A 333 -5.20 50.12 2.13
C ASN A 333 -4.29 51.25 1.63
N VAL A 334 -3.52 51.00 0.56
CA VAL A 334 -2.70 52.04 -0.09
C VAL A 334 -3.58 53.14 -0.68
N GLU A 335 -4.64 52.79 -1.41
CA GLU A 335 -5.57 53.76 -1.97
C GLU A 335 -6.30 54.57 -0.89
N TYR A 336 -6.70 53.92 0.20
CA TYR A 336 -7.33 54.58 1.34
C TYR A 336 -6.37 55.58 2.03
N ALA A 337 -5.10 55.21 2.18
CA ALA A 337 -4.08 56.11 2.72
C ALA A 337 -3.86 57.33 1.81
N LEU A 338 -3.77 57.12 0.49
CA LEU A 338 -3.67 58.21 -0.49
C LEU A 338 -4.90 59.12 -0.48
N PHE A 339 -6.09 58.55 -0.35
CA PHE A 339 -7.33 59.32 -0.21
C PHE A 339 -7.32 60.18 1.05
N LYS A 340 -6.87 59.64 2.18
CA LYS A 340 -6.72 60.39 3.43
C LYS A 340 -5.70 61.52 3.32
N GLN A 341 -4.59 61.27 2.65
CA GLN A 341 -3.57 62.30 2.37
C GLN A 341 -4.15 63.43 1.51
N ARG A 342 -4.83 63.12 0.41
CA ARG A 342 -5.49 64.12 -0.44
C ARG A 342 -6.54 64.93 0.33
N GLN A 343 -7.26 64.28 1.25
CA GLN A 343 -8.23 64.96 2.10
C GLN A 343 -7.55 65.96 3.08
N SER A 344 -6.38 65.66 3.63
CA SER A 344 -5.61 66.63 4.42
C SER A 344 -5.07 67.78 3.57
N GLU A 345 -4.52 67.49 2.39
CA GLU A 345 -4.00 68.51 1.46
C GLU A 345 -5.10 69.49 1.03
N LEU A 346 -6.32 68.98 0.73
CA LEU A 346 -7.47 69.82 0.42
C LEU A 346 -7.90 70.72 1.58
N LYS A 347 -7.85 70.22 2.81
CA LYS A 347 -8.17 71.04 4.00
C LYS A 347 -7.14 72.15 4.19
N GLU A 348 -5.86 71.84 4.00
CA GLU A 348 -4.78 72.81 4.10
C GLU A 348 -4.91 73.90 3.03
N LEU A 349 -5.10 73.50 1.77
CA LEU A 349 -5.37 74.43 0.65
C LEU A 349 -6.55 75.35 0.92
N LYS A 350 -7.65 74.81 1.47
CA LYS A 350 -8.83 75.61 1.83
C LYS A 350 -8.51 76.64 2.91
N SER A 351 -7.75 76.26 3.94
CA SER A 351 -7.32 77.20 4.99
C SER A 351 -6.41 78.32 4.44
N VAL A 352 -5.52 77.98 3.50
CA VAL A 352 -4.65 78.94 2.82
C VAL A 352 -5.49 79.91 2.00
N GLN A 353 -6.48 79.41 1.26
CA GLN A 353 -7.41 80.24 0.49
C GLN A 353 -8.22 81.18 1.40
N GLU A 354 -8.81 80.67 2.48
CA GLU A 354 -9.58 81.48 3.44
C GLU A 354 -8.72 82.61 4.05
N LYS A 355 -7.45 82.33 4.37
CA LYS A 355 -6.49 83.33 4.85
C LYS A 355 -6.17 84.38 3.78
N GLN A 356 -5.94 83.96 2.55
CA GLN A 356 -5.68 84.88 1.42
C GLN A 356 -6.88 85.80 1.18
N GLU A 357 -8.11 85.27 1.23
CA GLU A 357 -9.34 86.06 1.10
C GLU A 357 -9.50 87.06 2.25
N TYR A 358 -9.24 86.63 3.50
CA TYR A 358 -9.26 87.52 4.66
C TYR A 358 -8.25 88.66 4.54
N ASP A 359 -7.00 88.37 4.17
CA ASP A 359 -5.94 89.38 4.00
C ASP A 359 -6.25 90.34 2.84
N LEU A 360 -6.91 89.87 1.79
CA LEU A 360 -7.37 90.69 0.69
C LEU A 360 -8.49 91.65 1.12
N VAL A 361 -9.49 91.16 1.86
CA VAL A 361 -10.58 91.99 2.41
C VAL A 361 -10.02 93.04 3.36
N ARG A 362 -9.07 92.66 4.24
CA ARG A 362 -8.40 93.56 5.17
C ARG A 362 -7.64 94.68 4.45
N ARG A 363 -6.90 94.34 3.38
CA ARG A 363 -6.21 95.33 2.53
C ARG A 363 -7.19 96.27 1.84
N LYS A 364 -8.32 95.76 1.34
CA LYS A 364 -9.37 96.59 0.71
C LYS A 364 -10.02 97.53 1.72
N LEU A 365 -10.28 97.08 2.95
CA LEU A 365 -10.85 97.92 4.01
C LEU A 365 -9.89 99.06 4.40
N ALA A 366 -8.62 98.74 4.63
CA ALA A 366 -7.59 99.73 4.97
C ALA A 366 -7.37 100.75 3.84
N ALA A 367 -7.44 100.31 2.58
CA ALA A 367 -7.41 101.21 1.43
C ALA A 367 -8.65 102.13 1.38
N PHE A 368 -9.83 101.60 1.72
CA PHE A 368 -11.09 102.34 1.75
C PHE A 368 -11.13 103.41 2.86
N GLU A 369 -10.61 103.10 4.04
CA GLU A 369 -10.51 104.01 5.18
C GLU A 369 -9.50 105.16 4.95
N SER A 370 -8.51 104.97 4.08
CA SER A 370 -7.45 105.95 3.82
C SER A 370 -7.84 107.15 2.92
N GLY A 371 -9.09 107.23 2.45
CA GLY A 371 -9.65 108.43 1.79
C GLY A 371 -8.98 108.88 0.48
N LYS A 372 -8.12 108.06 -0.14
CA LYS A 372 -7.41 108.39 -1.41
C LYS A 372 -8.16 107.95 -2.68
N LEU A 373 -9.45 107.64 -2.57
CA LEU A 373 -10.16 106.70 -3.45
C LEU A 373 -10.75 107.28 -4.75
N LEU A 374 -10.52 108.54 -5.11
CA LEU A 374 -11.09 109.11 -6.36
C LEU A 374 -10.07 109.41 -7.47
N LYS A 375 -8.80 109.68 -7.11
CA LYS A 375 -7.70 109.82 -8.09
C LYS A 375 -6.86 108.55 -8.23
N SER A 376 -6.77 107.72 -7.18
CA SER A 376 -6.25 106.35 -7.31
C SER A 376 -7.17 105.51 -8.17
N GLU A 377 -8.48 105.74 -8.14
CA GLU A 377 -9.47 104.87 -8.79
C GLU A 377 -9.46 104.98 -10.30
N VAL A 378 -9.16 106.14 -10.86
CA VAL A 378 -9.03 106.29 -12.33
C VAL A 378 -7.73 105.64 -12.82
N CYS A 379 -6.61 105.79 -12.09
CA CYS A 379 -5.39 105.04 -12.37
C CYS A 379 -5.55 103.54 -12.08
N ARG A 380 -6.31 103.17 -11.05
CA ARG A 380 -6.63 101.78 -10.67
C ARG A 380 -7.56 101.17 -11.70
N ILE A 381 -8.50 101.90 -12.29
CA ILE A 381 -9.35 101.42 -13.38
C ILE A 381 -8.49 101.17 -14.63
N ASN A 382 -7.53 102.04 -14.96
CA ASN A 382 -6.63 101.80 -16.08
C ASN A 382 -5.64 100.65 -15.82
N SER A 383 -5.05 100.57 -14.63
CA SER A 383 -4.20 99.43 -14.24
C SER A 383 -4.99 98.13 -14.08
N LEU A 384 -6.25 98.18 -13.61
CA LEU A 384 -7.15 97.03 -13.58
C LEU A 384 -7.61 96.65 -14.98
N SER A 385 -7.71 97.60 -15.92
CA SER A 385 -7.98 97.31 -17.32
C SER A 385 -6.80 96.59 -17.96
N GLU A 386 -5.57 96.99 -17.68
CA GLU A 386 -4.36 96.27 -18.09
C GLU A 386 -4.24 94.90 -17.39
N GLU A 387 -4.48 94.84 -16.08
CA GLU A 387 -4.46 93.59 -15.30
C GLU A 387 -5.59 92.64 -15.74
N LEU A 388 -6.75 93.19 -16.14
CA LEU A 388 -7.84 92.41 -16.72
C LEU A 388 -7.47 91.93 -18.12
N ALA A 389 -6.85 92.76 -18.96
CA ALA A 389 -6.36 92.35 -20.27
C ALA A 389 -5.27 91.27 -20.16
N GLU A 390 -4.40 91.35 -19.16
CA GLU A 390 -3.38 90.35 -18.87
C GLU A 390 -3.98 89.07 -18.28
N LYS A 391 -4.99 89.16 -17.42
CA LYS A 391 -5.79 88.01 -16.97
C LYS A 391 -6.57 87.36 -18.11
N VAL A 392 -7.17 88.15 -19.00
CA VAL A 392 -7.86 87.65 -20.19
C VAL A 392 -6.86 86.92 -21.09
N ARG A 393 -5.67 87.47 -21.31
CA ARG A 393 -4.59 86.79 -22.05
C ARG A 393 -4.13 85.51 -21.35
N GLY A 394 -3.99 85.53 -20.02
CA GLY A 394 -3.70 84.34 -19.24
C GLY A 394 -4.82 83.29 -19.30
N PHE A 395 -6.08 83.72 -19.37
CA PHE A 395 -7.20 82.81 -19.60
C PHE A 395 -7.21 82.26 -21.01
N GLU A 396 -6.90 83.06 -22.03
CA GLU A 396 -6.74 82.60 -23.41
C GLU A 396 -5.61 81.58 -23.52
N GLU A 397 -4.46 81.83 -22.89
CA GLU A 397 -3.32 80.91 -22.84
C GLU A 397 -3.68 79.63 -22.06
N ASN A 398 -4.39 79.75 -20.94
CA ASN A 398 -4.91 78.59 -20.21
C ASN A 398 -5.93 77.80 -21.03
N ILE A 399 -6.81 78.46 -21.80
CA ILE A 399 -7.76 77.79 -22.70
C ILE A 399 -7.00 77.00 -23.77
N VAL A 400 -5.98 77.61 -24.39
CA VAL A 400 -5.12 76.91 -25.37
C VAL A 400 -4.40 75.73 -24.73
N ASN A 401 -3.89 75.87 -23.50
CA ASN A 401 -3.27 74.78 -22.76
C ASN A 401 -4.29 73.67 -22.43
N TYR A 402 -5.50 74.03 -22.00
CA TYR A 402 -6.58 73.06 -21.76
C TYR A 402 -7.03 72.35 -23.04
N GLU A 403 -7.08 73.03 -24.18
CA GLU A 403 -7.36 72.39 -25.47
C GLU A 403 -6.24 71.44 -25.88
N THR A 404 -4.99 71.82 -25.64
CA THR A 404 -3.82 70.97 -25.90
C THR A 404 -3.83 69.73 -25.00
N ASP A 405 -4.11 69.90 -23.71
CA ASP A 405 -4.26 68.80 -22.75
C ASP A 405 -5.45 67.91 -23.12
N ARG A 406 -6.59 68.50 -23.51
CA ARG A 406 -7.77 67.74 -23.97
C ARG A 406 -7.43 66.86 -25.17
N LEU A 407 -6.76 67.42 -26.18
CA LEU A 407 -6.30 66.65 -27.36
C LEU A 407 -5.30 65.56 -26.97
N SER A 408 -4.39 65.84 -26.03
CA SER A 408 -3.46 64.83 -25.48
C SER A 408 -4.20 63.70 -24.76
N TYR A 409 -5.25 64.01 -24.00
CA TYR A 409 -6.08 63.00 -23.35
C TYR A 409 -6.92 62.21 -24.35
N GLU A 410 -7.51 62.86 -25.36
CA GLU A 410 -8.23 62.20 -26.46
C GLU A 410 -7.32 61.21 -27.19
N GLU A 411 -6.07 61.59 -27.47
CA GLU A 411 -5.08 60.70 -28.10
C GLU A 411 -4.67 59.54 -27.19
N LYS A 412 -4.45 59.79 -25.89
CA LYS A 412 -4.19 58.71 -24.92
C LYS A 412 -5.37 57.74 -24.83
N LEU A 413 -6.60 58.25 -24.89
CA LEU A 413 -7.81 57.44 -24.88
C LEU A 413 -7.88 56.58 -26.13
N ARG A 414 -7.59 57.16 -27.31
CA ARG A 414 -7.52 56.42 -28.58
C ARG A 414 -6.51 55.28 -28.52
N VAL A 415 -5.30 55.54 -28.02
CA VAL A 415 -4.26 54.51 -27.86
C VAL A 415 -4.68 53.44 -26.85
N HIS A 416 -5.38 53.81 -25.76
CA HIS A 416 -5.93 52.85 -24.82
C HIS A 416 -6.95 51.93 -25.49
N THR A 417 -7.88 52.50 -26.26
CA THR A 417 -8.89 51.72 -27.00
C THR A 417 -8.24 50.79 -28.02
N GLU A 418 -7.24 51.25 -28.79
CA GLU A 418 -6.50 50.38 -29.73
C GLU A 418 -5.75 49.25 -29.01
N ASN A 419 -5.23 49.50 -27.80
CA ASN A 419 -4.58 48.47 -27.00
C ASN A 419 -5.58 47.48 -26.38
N GLU A 420 -6.76 47.95 -25.96
CA GLU A 420 -7.87 47.08 -25.52
C GLU A 420 -8.35 46.18 -26.66
N GLU A 421 -8.50 46.72 -27.87
CA GLU A 421 -8.87 45.94 -29.06
C GLU A 421 -7.82 44.85 -29.36
N LYS A 422 -6.53 45.20 -29.37
CA LYS A 422 -5.44 44.21 -29.54
C LYS A 422 -5.45 43.14 -28.46
N LEU A 423 -5.70 43.52 -27.21
CA LEU A 423 -5.79 42.56 -26.11
C LEU A 423 -6.98 41.61 -26.29
N CYS A 424 -8.13 42.11 -26.76
CA CYS A 424 -9.28 41.27 -27.09
C CYS A 424 -9.00 40.31 -28.26
N GLU A 425 -8.25 40.74 -29.28
CA GLU A 425 -7.81 39.87 -30.38
C GLU A 425 -6.87 38.76 -29.87
N ASP A 426 -5.90 39.10 -29.03
CA ASP A 426 -4.99 38.13 -28.41
C ASP A 426 -5.73 37.13 -27.52
N ILE A 427 -6.69 37.60 -26.70
CA ILE A 427 -7.55 36.73 -25.89
C ILE A 427 -8.33 35.77 -26.79
N SER A 428 -8.95 36.26 -27.86
CA SER A 428 -9.71 35.43 -28.81
C SER A 428 -8.81 34.38 -29.47
N LYS A 429 -7.57 34.74 -29.78
CA LYS A 429 -6.57 33.80 -30.30
C LYS A 429 -6.23 32.71 -29.28
N TYR A 430 -5.93 33.08 -28.03
CA TYR A 430 -5.65 32.10 -26.97
C TYR A 430 -6.84 31.18 -26.66
N GLU A 431 -8.07 31.69 -26.68
CA GLU A 431 -9.27 30.88 -26.53
C GLU A 431 -9.40 29.83 -27.66
N SER A 432 -9.10 30.22 -28.89
CA SER A 432 -9.09 29.29 -30.02
C SER A 432 -7.99 28.21 -29.91
N GLU A 433 -6.79 28.59 -29.45
CA GLU A 433 -5.70 27.65 -29.21
C GLU A 433 -6.03 26.70 -28.05
N LEU A 434 -6.63 27.21 -26.97
CA LEU A 434 -7.10 26.42 -25.82
C LEU A 434 -8.11 25.36 -26.27
N LYS A 435 -9.05 25.74 -27.16
CA LYS A 435 -10.04 24.81 -27.70
C LYS A 435 -9.40 23.67 -28.51
N VAL A 436 -8.40 23.99 -29.33
CA VAL A 436 -7.61 22.97 -30.06
C VAL A 436 -6.85 22.05 -29.09
N HIS A 437 -6.31 22.59 -28.00
CA HIS A 437 -5.65 21.80 -26.96
C HIS A 437 -6.62 20.87 -26.22
N GLU A 438 -7.84 21.33 -25.96
CA GLU A 438 -8.88 20.53 -25.32
C GLU A 438 -9.36 19.40 -26.23
N GLU A 439 -9.53 19.65 -27.53
CA GLU A 439 -9.81 18.61 -28.53
C GLU A 439 -8.70 17.55 -28.57
N LYS A 440 -7.43 17.96 -28.58
CA LYS A 440 -6.29 17.03 -28.49
C LYS A 440 -6.27 16.23 -27.19
N ARG A 441 -6.66 16.83 -26.05
CA ARG A 441 -6.78 16.12 -24.77
C ARG A 441 -7.83 15.01 -24.87
N LEU A 442 -9.00 15.31 -25.45
CA LEU A 442 -10.07 14.33 -25.63
C LEU A 442 -9.66 13.18 -26.57
N GLU A 443 -8.92 13.48 -27.64
CA GLU A 443 -8.37 12.44 -28.53
C GLU A 443 -7.37 11.54 -27.81
N LEU A 444 -6.45 12.12 -27.02
CA LEU A 444 -5.51 11.36 -26.21
C LEU A 444 -6.20 10.49 -25.15
N GLU A 445 -7.26 11.01 -24.53
CA GLU A 445 -8.06 10.26 -23.56
C GLU A 445 -8.77 9.07 -24.21
N LYS A 446 -9.34 9.26 -25.41
CA LYS A 446 -9.92 8.17 -26.20
C LYS A 446 -8.90 7.10 -26.58
N LEU A 447 -7.68 7.50 -26.96
CA LEU A 447 -6.58 6.58 -27.22
C LEU A 447 -6.17 5.83 -25.96
N ARG A 448 -6.11 6.51 -24.81
CA ARG A 448 -5.79 5.90 -23.51
C ARG A 448 -6.82 4.84 -23.12
N SER A 449 -8.12 5.12 -23.27
CA SER A 449 -9.18 4.14 -23.01
C SER A 449 -9.08 2.94 -23.96
N SER A 450 -8.73 3.17 -25.23
CA SER A 450 -8.54 2.10 -26.21
C SER A 450 -7.33 1.22 -25.86
N LEU A 451 -6.23 1.84 -25.42
CA LEU A 451 -5.02 1.14 -24.99
C LEU A 451 -5.29 0.30 -23.73
N SER A 452 -5.96 0.87 -22.73
CA SER A 452 -6.38 0.15 -21.52
C SER A 452 -7.20 -1.09 -21.86
N GLY A 453 -8.18 -0.98 -22.77
CA GLY A 453 -8.96 -2.13 -23.20
C GLY A 453 -8.12 -3.21 -23.91
N SER A 454 -7.09 -2.81 -24.66
CA SER A 454 -6.16 -3.76 -25.28
C SER A 454 -5.22 -4.43 -24.28
N GLU A 455 -4.79 -3.72 -23.23
CA GLU A 455 -3.98 -4.28 -22.14
C GLU A 455 -4.76 -5.31 -21.33
N ASP A 456 -6.04 -5.06 -21.05
CA ASP A 456 -6.91 -6.00 -20.37
C ASP A 456 -7.11 -7.28 -21.20
N ALA A 457 -7.34 -7.14 -22.52
CA ALA A 457 -7.44 -8.28 -23.43
C ALA A 457 -6.13 -9.10 -23.50
N LEU A 458 -4.97 -8.43 -23.48
CA LEU A 458 -3.67 -9.12 -23.41
C LEU A 458 -3.48 -9.85 -22.08
N ARG A 459 -3.93 -9.27 -20.97
CA ARG A 459 -3.86 -9.90 -19.65
C ARG A 459 -4.76 -11.14 -19.56
N GLU A 460 -5.93 -11.10 -20.19
CA GLU A 460 -6.81 -12.26 -20.33
C GLU A 460 -6.14 -13.37 -21.17
N LYS A 461 -5.56 -13.00 -22.31
CA LYS A 461 -4.81 -13.95 -23.15
C LYS A 461 -3.61 -14.57 -22.44
N GLN A 462 -2.89 -13.80 -21.63
CA GLN A 462 -1.80 -14.31 -20.80
C GLN A 462 -2.32 -15.32 -19.77
N SER A 463 -3.44 -15.03 -19.13
CA SER A 463 -4.07 -15.93 -18.15
C SER A 463 -4.55 -17.25 -18.80
N GLU A 464 -5.01 -17.19 -20.05
CA GLU A 464 -5.37 -18.37 -20.85
C GLU A 464 -4.14 -19.22 -21.21
N ILE A 465 -3.03 -18.59 -21.60
CA ILE A 465 -1.75 -19.27 -21.84
C ILE A 465 -1.25 -19.97 -20.59
N ASP A 466 -1.30 -19.31 -19.42
CA ASP A 466 -0.84 -19.89 -18.16
C ASP A 466 -1.69 -21.08 -17.74
N ARG A 467 -3.00 -21.06 -18.04
CA ARG A 467 -3.90 -22.21 -17.84
C ARG A 467 -3.49 -23.40 -18.72
N HIS A 468 -3.32 -23.17 -20.02
CA HIS A 468 -2.89 -24.23 -20.94
C HIS A 468 -1.51 -24.78 -20.61
N LYS A 469 -0.59 -23.94 -20.12
CA LYS A 469 0.72 -24.39 -19.65
C LYS A 469 0.59 -25.38 -18.48
N LYS A 470 -0.29 -25.10 -17.51
CA LYS A 470 -0.56 -26.02 -16.39
C LYS A 470 -1.23 -27.32 -16.86
N GLU A 471 -2.17 -27.24 -17.79
CA GLU A 471 -2.82 -28.42 -18.38
C GLU A 471 -1.79 -29.34 -19.07
N LEU A 472 -0.87 -28.75 -19.85
CA LEU A 472 0.22 -29.48 -20.50
C LEU A 472 1.22 -30.08 -19.49
N GLU A 473 1.47 -29.41 -18.37
CA GLU A 473 2.33 -29.92 -17.30
C GLU A 473 1.71 -31.17 -16.66
N ILE A 474 0.41 -31.14 -16.37
CA ILE A 474 -0.37 -32.29 -15.86
C ILE A 474 -0.37 -33.44 -16.87
N GLU A 475 -0.59 -33.15 -18.15
CA GLU A 475 -0.57 -34.18 -19.21
C GLU A 475 0.83 -34.81 -19.35
N ASN A 476 1.89 -34.00 -19.27
CA ASN A 476 3.26 -34.48 -19.30
C ASN A 476 3.59 -35.37 -18.10
N GLU A 477 3.16 -34.99 -16.89
CA GLU A 477 3.29 -35.84 -15.69
C GLU A 477 2.54 -37.17 -15.86
N SER A 478 1.33 -37.14 -16.43
CA SER A 478 0.54 -38.34 -16.74
C SER A 478 1.22 -39.26 -17.75
N LEU A 479 1.80 -38.70 -18.81
CA LEU A 479 2.58 -39.45 -19.80
C LEU A 479 3.84 -40.06 -19.18
N LEU A 480 4.51 -39.34 -18.29
CA LEU A 480 5.70 -39.84 -17.59
C LEU A 480 5.33 -40.99 -16.64
N ALA A 481 4.17 -40.93 -15.99
CA ALA A 481 3.63 -42.03 -15.20
C ALA A 481 3.31 -43.26 -16.07
N HIS A 482 2.63 -43.08 -17.22
CA HIS A 482 2.38 -44.16 -18.18
C HIS A 482 3.68 -44.77 -18.72
N GLN A 483 4.69 -43.94 -19.00
CA GLN A 483 6.00 -44.42 -19.45
C GLN A 483 6.65 -45.33 -18.40
N LYS A 484 6.63 -44.93 -17.12
CA LYS A 484 7.13 -45.75 -16.02
C LYS A 484 6.37 -47.09 -15.92
N GLU A 485 5.05 -47.07 -16.10
CA GLU A 485 4.24 -48.30 -16.11
C GLU A 485 4.61 -49.23 -17.27
N VAL A 486 4.78 -48.68 -18.47
CA VAL A 486 5.23 -49.45 -19.65
C VAL A 486 6.62 -50.03 -19.42
N ASP A 487 7.53 -49.29 -18.79
CA ASP A 487 8.87 -49.79 -18.47
C ASP A 487 8.80 -50.93 -17.44
N VAL A 488 7.93 -50.85 -16.43
CA VAL A 488 7.67 -51.96 -15.50
C VAL A 488 7.15 -53.19 -16.25
N GLN A 489 6.10 -53.04 -17.06
CA GLN A 489 5.54 -54.14 -17.86
C GLN A 489 6.58 -54.76 -18.80
N ARG A 490 7.45 -53.93 -19.39
CA ARG A 490 8.56 -54.41 -20.22
C ARG A 490 9.54 -55.26 -19.43
N THR A 491 9.94 -54.82 -18.22
CA THR A 491 10.84 -55.61 -17.37
C THR A 491 10.20 -56.93 -16.91
N GLU A 492 8.90 -56.94 -16.65
CA GLU A 492 8.15 -58.16 -16.34
C GLU A 492 8.15 -59.13 -17.53
N LEU A 493 7.81 -58.65 -18.73
CA LEU A 493 7.86 -59.47 -19.96
C LEU A 493 9.26 -59.99 -20.27
N GLU A 494 10.31 -59.19 -20.06
CA GLU A 494 11.70 -59.62 -20.21
C GLU A 494 12.04 -60.75 -19.22
N SER A 495 11.55 -60.68 -17.98
CA SER A 495 11.72 -61.74 -16.99
C SER A 495 10.94 -63.02 -17.35
N GLU A 496 9.73 -62.88 -17.88
CA GLU A 496 8.92 -64.02 -18.37
C GLU A 496 9.58 -64.69 -19.58
N LEU A 497 10.13 -63.91 -20.51
CA LEU A 497 10.87 -64.42 -21.66
C LEU A 497 12.11 -65.22 -21.22
N GLU A 498 12.87 -64.74 -20.24
CA GLU A 498 14.02 -65.49 -19.72
C GLU A 498 13.56 -66.77 -18.98
N SER A 499 12.42 -66.72 -18.28
CA SER A 499 11.80 -67.92 -17.68
C SER A 499 11.39 -68.95 -18.74
N ILE A 500 10.73 -68.53 -19.82
CA ILE A 500 10.34 -69.39 -20.94
C ILE A 500 11.57 -69.98 -21.61
N LYS A 501 12.62 -69.18 -21.84
CA LYS A 501 13.87 -69.63 -22.43
C LYS A 501 14.57 -70.67 -21.57
N SER A 502 14.60 -70.49 -20.25
CA SER A 502 15.09 -71.52 -19.31
C SER A 502 14.30 -72.82 -19.46
N LYS A 503 12.96 -72.75 -19.48
CA LYS A 503 12.10 -73.93 -19.67
C LYS A 503 12.31 -74.61 -21.02
N LEU A 504 12.57 -73.86 -22.09
CA LEU A 504 12.89 -74.42 -23.39
C LEU A 504 14.22 -75.18 -23.39
N GLU A 505 15.24 -74.67 -22.70
CA GLU A 505 16.53 -75.37 -22.58
C GLU A 505 16.39 -76.63 -21.72
N ASP A 506 15.58 -76.59 -20.66
CA ASP A 506 15.22 -77.79 -19.87
C ASP A 506 14.46 -78.83 -20.72
N ASN A 507 13.48 -78.40 -21.51
CA ASN A 507 12.76 -79.28 -22.43
C ASN A 507 13.68 -79.89 -23.47
N LYS A 508 14.59 -79.10 -24.06
CA LYS A 508 15.60 -79.59 -25.01
C LYS A 508 16.55 -80.59 -24.37
N ARG A 509 16.89 -80.43 -23.09
CA ARG A 509 17.64 -81.41 -22.33
C ARG A 509 16.84 -82.70 -22.15
N LEU A 510 15.57 -82.60 -21.76
CA LEU A 510 14.67 -83.76 -21.63
C LEU A 510 14.45 -84.48 -22.96
N GLU A 511 14.33 -83.76 -24.08
CA GLU A 511 14.24 -84.35 -25.42
C GLU A 511 15.50 -85.16 -25.77
N LYS A 512 16.69 -84.64 -25.46
CA LYS A 512 17.95 -85.40 -25.62
C LYS A 512 17.97 -86.65 -24.74
N GLU A 513 17.53 -86.54 -23.48
CA GLU A 513 17.43 -87.69 -22.57
C GLU A 513 16.43 -88.73 -23.10
N LEU A 514 15.28 -88.31 -23.62
CA LEU A 514 14.30 -89.18 -24.29
C LEU A 514 14.86 -89.82 -25.57
N GLU A 515 15.62 -89.08 -26.37
CA GLU A 515 16.26 -89.61 -27.56
C GLU A 515 17.32 -90.66 -27.21
N THR A 516 18.14 -90.42 -26.19
CA THR A 516 19.11 -91.41 -25.70
C THR A 516 18.42 -92.67 -25.20
N THR A 517 17.39 -92.54 -24.35
CA THR A 517 16.62 -93.70 -23.85
C THR A 517 15.87 -94.44 -24.97
N SER A 518 15.31 -93.73 -25.95
CA SER A 518 14.72 -94.32 -27.15
C SER A 518 15.75 -95.13 -27.95
N ASN A 519 16.95 -94.58 -28.17
CA ASN A 519 18.05 -95.26 -28.87
C ASN A 519 18.52 -96.51 -28.10
N GLU A 520 18.57 -96.46 -26.77
CA GLU A 520 18.84 -97.63 -25.92
C GLU A 520 17.75 -98.70 -26.07
N LEU A 521 16.47 -98.33 -26.07
CA LEU A 521 15.35 -99.26 -26.27
C LEU A 521 15.35 -99.88 -27.66
N VAL A 522 15.65 -99.10 -28.71
CA VAL A 522 15.80 -99.61 -30.07
C VAL A 522 16.98 -100.58 -30.17
N SER A 523 18.08 -100.31 -29.47
CA SER A 523 19.24 -101.21 -29.41
C SER A 523 18.88 -102.52 -28.71
N ARG A 524 18.21 -102.46 -27.54
CA ARG A 524 17.68 -103.65 -26.84
C ARG A 524 16.68 -104.42 -27.71
N ARG A 525 15.82 -103.72 -28.44
CA ARG A 525 14.88 -104.35 -29.37
C ARG A 525 15.62 -105.11 -30.47
N ARG A 526 16.67 -104.52 -31.06
CA ARG A 526 17.52 -105.21 -32.04
C ARG A 526 18.23 -106.43 -31.45
N GLU A 527 18.72 -106.34 -30.22
CA GLU A 527 19.30 -107.49 -29.50
C GLU A 527 18.27 -108.60 -29.29
N LEU A 528 17.06 -108.26 -28.85
CA LEU A 528 15.95 -109.22 -28.68
C LEU A 528 15.51 -109.83 -30.00
N GLU A 529 15.39 -109.04 -31.08
CA GLU A 529 15.08 -109.54 -32.41
C GLU A 529 16.18 -110.52 -32.90
N GLY A 530 17.45 -110.21 -32.65
CA GLY A 530 18.57 -111.12 -32.92
C GLY A 530 18.48 -112.43 -32.13
N LEU A 531 18.12 -112.37 -30.84
CA LEU A 531 17.90 -113.56 -30.00
C LEU A 531 16.71 -114.41 -30.47
N VAL A 532 15.64 -113.77 -30.94
CA VAL A 532 14.49 -114.47 -31.51
C VAL A 532 14.89 -115.16 -32.80
N GLU A 533 15.65 -114.50 -33.67
CA GLU A 533 16.10 -115.07 -34.94
C GLU A 533 17.06 -116.25 -34.73
N THR A 534 17.99 -116.16 -33.79
CA THR A 534 18.86 -117.29 -33.42
C THR A 534 18.05 -118.45 -32.84
N THR A 535 17.10 -118.16 -31.94
CA THR A 535 16.20 -119.19 -31.38
C THR A 535 15.35 -119.84 -32.47
N HIS A 536 14.84 -119.07 -33.43
CA HIS A 536 14.04 -119.59 -34.54
C HIS A 536 14.88 -120.48 -35.45
N LYS A 537 16.15 -120.10 -35.70
CA LYS A 537 17.12 -120.92 -36.41
C LYS A 537 17.42 -122.21 -35.65
N ASP A 538 17.65 -122.14 -34.35
CA ASP A 538 17.91 -123.31 -33.50
C ASP A 538 16.70 -124.26 -33.46
N ILE A 539 15.48 -123.72 -33.34
CA ILE A 539 14.23 -124.48 -33.46
C ILE A 539 14.13 -125.11 -34.84
N GLY A 540 14.37 -124.37 -35.92
CA GLY A 540 14.39 -124.91 -37.28
C GLY A 540 15.40 -126.05 -37.44
N THR A 541 16.56 -125.93 -36.81
CA THR A 541 17.62 -126.96 -36.80
C THR A 541 17.16 -128.19 -36.01
N GLN A 542 16.59 -128.00 -34.82
CA GLN A 542 15.96 -129.04 -33.98
C GLN A 542 14.83 -129.77 -34.70
N VAL A 543 13.94 -129.05 -35.39
CA VAL A 543 12.84 -129.61 -36.18
C VAL A 543 13.39 -130.43 -37.35
N THR A 544 14.47 -129.96 -38.00
CA THR A 544 15.15 -130.70 -39.07
C THR A 544 15.76 -132.00 -38.54
N ILE A 545 16.43 -131.93 -37.38
CA ILE A 545 16.97 -133.11 -36.68
C ILE A 545 15.84 -134.08 -36.30
N HIS A 546 14.73 -133.59 -35.74
CA HIS A 546 13.58 -134.41 -35.40
C HIS A 546 12.95 -135.08 -36.63
N ARG A 547 12.85 -134.37 -37.75
CA ARG A 547 12.36 -134.90 -39.03
C ARG A 547 13.26 -136.00 -39.55
N GLN A 548 14.58 -135.79 -39.53
CA GLN A 548 15.57 -136.82 -39.86
C GLN A 548 15.46 -138.03 -38.93
N HIS A 549 15.25 -137.82 -37.63
CA HIS A 549 15.06 -138.89 -36.66
C HIS A 549 13.78 -139.71 -36.92
N LEU A 550 12.70 -139.04 -37.33
CA LEU A 550 11.45 -139.67 -37.76
C LEU A 550 11.62 -140.50 -39.03
N ASP A 551 12.36 -140.00 -40.01
CA ASP A 551 12.66 -140.75 -41.24
C ASP A 551 13.57 -141.95 -40.97
N ILE A 552 14.56 -141.81 -40.08
CA ILE A 552 15.37 -142.93 -39.56
C ILE A 552 14.47 -143.97 -38.89
N LYS A 553 13.53 -143.54 -38.04
CA LYS A 553 12.60 -144.45 -37.34
C LYS A 553 11.67 -145.18 -38.31
N LYS A 554 11.20 -144.53 -39.38
CA LYS A 554 10.44 -145.15 -40.47
C LYS A 554 11.27 -146.16 -41.26
N MET A 555 12.54 -145.85 -41.52
CA MET A 555 13.46 -146.78 -42.19
C MET A 555 13.80 -147.99 -41.29
N SER A 556 13.98 -147.78 -39.98
CA SER A 556 14.18 -148.86 -39.00
C SER A 556 12.98 -149.80 -38.93
N THR A 557 11.76 -149.26 -38.90
CA THR A 557 10.54 -150.09 -38.90
C THR A 557 10.35 -150.85 -40.22
N LYS A 558 10.71 -150.25 -41.37
CA LYS A 558 10.76 -150.98 -42.65
C LYS A 558 11.80 -152.12 -42.64
N LEU A 559 12.99 -151.87 -42.11
CA LEU A 559 14.03 -152.90 -41.98
C LEU A 559 13.59 -154.03 -41.05
N GLU A 560 12.87 -153.71 -39.98
CA GLU A 560 12.34 -154.68 -39.03
C GLU A 560 11.23 -155.54 -39.68
N GLN A 561 10.33 -154.93 -40.45
CA GLN A 561 9.35 -155.66 -41.28
C GLN A 561 10.02 -156.55 -42.33
N GLN A 562 11.10 -156.08 -42.98
CA GLN A 562 11.88 -156.89 -43.92
C GLN A 562 12.59 -158.05 -43.22
N SER A 563 13.10 -157.86 -42.01
CA SER A 563 13.71 -158.92 -41.19
C SER A 563 12.70 -160.02 -40.85
N VAL A 564 11.48 -159.64 -40.45
CA VAL A 564 10.38 -160.59 -40.19
C VAL A 564 9.99 -161.36 -41.46
N TYR A 565 9.93 -160.69 -42.61
CA TYR A 565 9.66 -161.33 -43.90
C TYR A 565 10.79 -162.28 -44.34
N ILE A 566 12.05 -161.92 -44.11
CA ILE A 566 13.19 -162.81 -44.37
C ILE A 566 13.15 -164.04 -43.45
N GLN A 567 12.76 -163.88 -42.18
CA GLN A 567 12.57 -165.01 -41.26
C GLN A 567 11.44 -165.95 -41.71
N SER A 568 10.32 -165.41 -42.22
CA SER A 568 9.24 -166.27 -42.73
C SER A 568 9.65 -167.03 -44.00
N LEU A 569 10.38 -166.38 -44.92
CA LEU A 569 10.94 -167.04 -46.10
C LEU A 569 11.95 -168.13 -45.75
N LYS A 570 12.82 -167.90 -44.75
CA LYS A 570 13.74 -168.93 -44.23
C LYS A 570 13.00 -170.17 -43.73
N LYS A 571 11.92 -169.96 -42.99
CA LYS A 571 11.09 -171.04 -42.45
C LYS A 571 10.41 -171.86 -43.57
N SER A 572 9.91 -171.20 -44.61
CA SER A 572 9.35 -171.86 -45.79
C SER A 572 10.41 -172.63 -46.61
N LEU A 573 11.67 -172.20 -46.57
CA LEU A 573 12.78 -172.87 -47.26
C LEU A 573 13.20 -174.17 -46.53
N GLU A 574 13.22 -174.15 -45.18
CA GLU A 574 13.44 -175.35 -44.36
C GLU A 574 12.32 -176.39 -44.55
N GLU A 575 11.07 -175.97 -44.70
CA GLU A 575 9.93 -176.86 -44.98
C GLU A 575 10.02 -177.50 -46.39
N LEU A 576 10.46 -176.74 -47.40
CA LEU A 576 10.69 -177.25 -48.76
C LEU A 576 11.87 -178.22 -48.83
N GLN A 577 12.92 -177.98 -48.05
CA GLN A 577 14.11 -178.83 -48.00
C GLN A 577 13.82 -180.19 -47.33
N GLY A 578 12.90 -180.24 -46.36
CA GLY A 578 12.39 -181.50 -45.80
C GLY A 578 11.56 -182.33 -46.81
N SER A 579 10.83 -181.68 -47.73
CA SER A 579 10.00 -182.38 -48.73
C SER A 579 10.81 -183.00 -49.89
N LEU A 580 12.06 -182.58 -50.10
CA LEU A 580 12.90 -183.02 -51.21
C LEU A 580 13.68 -184.30 -50.91
N GLU A 581 14.01 -184.57 -49.64
CA GLU A 581 14.77 -185.77 -49.23
C GLU A 581 13.93 -187.05 -49.17
N ASP A 582 12.60 -186.96 -49.07
CA ASP A 582 11.68 -188.11 -49.08
C ASP A 582 11.37 -188.66 -50.50
N SER A 583 11.85 -188.01 -51.57
CA SER A 583 11.53 -188.36 -52.97
C SER A 583 12.59 -189.15 -53.74
N ARG A 584 13.71 -189.54 -53.11
CA ARG A 584 14.88 -190.16 -53.77
C ARG A 584 15.02 -191.69 -53.59
N LYS A 585 13.90 -192.40 -53.37
CA LYS A 585 13.80 -193.87 -53.37
C LYS A 585 12.81 -194.31 -54.47
N ASN A 586 13.34 -194.88 -55.57
CA ASN A 586 12.70 -195.74 -56.59
C ASN A 586 12.73 -195.23 -58.05
N GLU A 587 13.84 -195.53 -58.74
CA GLU A 587 14.01 -195.34 -60.19
C GLU A 587 14.20 -196.72 -60.85
N VAL A 588 13.13 -197.29 -61.42
CA VAL A 588 13.09 -198.58 -62.18
C VAL A 588 12.63 -198.38 -63.64
N PHE A 589 12.57 -197.15 -64.17
CA PHE A 589 12.01 -196.89 -65.50
C PHE A 589 12.87 -195.99 -66.40
N SER A 590 14.17 -196.31 -66.56
CA SER A 590 15.02 -195.69 -67.60
C SER A 590 15.76 -196.68 -68.53
N GLU A 591 15.38 -197.97 -68.57
CA GLU A 591 15.90 -198.93 -69.58
C GLU A 591 14.94 -199.24 -70.75
N ILE A 592 13.72 -198.66 -70.78
CA ILE A 592 12.77 -198.82 -71.91
C ILE A 592 12.92 -197.71 -72.98
N VAL A 593 13.65 -196.60 -72.71
CA VAL A 593 13.75 -195.47 -73.66
C VAL A 593 15.06 -195.46 -74.47
N GLN A 594 16.03 -196.33 -74.16
CA GLN A 594 17.28 -196.46 -74.96
C GLN A 594 17.25 -197.56 -76.05
N MET A 595 16.08 -198.10 -76.41
CA MET A 595 15.97 -199.11 -77.49
C MET A 595 15.63 -198.55 -78.88
N ASN A 596 15.27 -197.26 -79.08
CA ASN A 596 14.61 -196.88 -80.35
C ASN A 596 15.03 -195.60 -81.10
N ILE A 597 16.17 -194.94 -80.84
CA ILE A 597 16.75 -193.99 -81.82
C ILE A 597 18.26 -194.21 -81.94
N GLY A 598 18.59 -195.37 -82.51
CA GLY A 598 19.90 -195.81 -83.00
C GLY A 598 19.79 -196.60 -84.32
N ILE A 599 18.74 -196.34 -85.11
CA ILE A 599 18.72 -196.48 -86.57
C ILE A 599 18.22 -195.12 -87.10
N LEU A 600 19.09 -194.46 -87.88
CA LEU A 600 19.06 -193.08 -88.43
C LEU A 600 19.56 -192.01 -87.45
N LYS A 601 20.87 -191.74 -87.33
CA LYS A 601 22.03 -192.11 -88.16
C LYS A 601 23.29 -192.05 -87.31
#